data_AF-A0A522A1B0-F1
#
_entry.id   AF-A0A522A1B0-F1
#
_cell.length_a   1.000
_cell.length_b   1.000
_cell.length_c   1.000
_cell.angle_alpha   90.00
_cell.angle_beta   90.00
_cell.angle_gamma   90.00
#
_symmetry.space_group_name_H-M   'P 1'
#
loop_
_entity.id
_entity.type
_entity.pdbx_description
1 polymer ?
#
loop_
_entity_poly.entity_id
_entity_poly.type
_entity_poly.pdbx_seq_one_letter_code
_entity_poly.pdbx_strand_id
1 'polypeptide(L)'
;MSTFPNSPRVQKGALVGLDPFNPLAGVIIFQYNPEALTRTLTPQSSAGGSAGGAGAPGEALRLAGPPQETLKFDVVLDATDQLEKGETPATEVGILPQLAQLEMLLYPKSALVIANEALLRAGVIEVVAPEAPLTILVLGASRVLPVRLTEFSITEEMFDPA
;
A
#
# COMPACT_ATOMS: atom_id res chain seq x y z
N MET A 1 26.76 -3.07 17.59
CA MET A 1 25.74 -3.70 18.47
C MET A 1 25.85 -5.21 18.36
N SER A 2 26.33 -5.92 19.39
CA SER A 2 26.41 -7.38 19.40
C SER A 2 25.01 -7.97 19.65
N THR A 3 24.43 -8.58 18.62
CA THR A 3 23.16 -9.32 18.75
C THR A 3 23.36 -10.57 19.61
N PHE A 4 22.43 -10.82 20.54
CA PHE A 4 22.42 -12.04 21.35
C PHE A 4 22.21 -13.26 20.44
N PRO A 5 23.07 -14.30 20.47
CA PRO A 5 23.02 -15.39 19.49
C PRO A 5 21.71 -16.19 19.47
N ASN A 6 20.91 -16.15 20.55
CA ASN A 6 19.59 -16.77 20.63
C ASN A 6 18.42 -15.76 20.54
N SER A 7 18.65 -14.53 20.07
CA SER A 7 17.54 -13.62 19.84
C SER A 7 16.70 -14.09 18.64
N PRO A 8 15.37 -13.98 18.71
CA PRO A 8 14.53 -14.28 17.56
C PRO A 8 14.89 -13.36 16.39
N ARG A 9 14.92 -13.93 15.18
CA ARG A 9 15.18 -13.16 13.96
C ARG A 9 14.02 -12.19 13.71
N VAL A 10 14.30 -10.89 13.79
CA VAL A 10 13.34 -9.85 13.44
C VAL A 10 13.17 -9.85 11.92
N GLN A 11 11.98 -10.24 11.45
CA GLN A 11 11.62 -10.12 10.04
C GLN A 11 11.09 -8.72 9.78
N LYS A 12 11.65 -8.05 8.78
CA LYS A 12 11.15 -6.74 8.34
C LYS A 12 9.84 -6.92 7.59
N GLY A 13 8.88 -6.05 7.85
CA GLY A 13 7.66 -5.94 7.08
C GLY A 13 7.95 -5.40 5.69
N ALA A 14 7.04 -5.67 4.76
CA ALA A 14 7.15 -5.18 3.39
C ALA A 14 5.78 -5.00 2.75
N LEU A 15 5.70 -4.09 1.78
CA LEU A 15 4.65 -4.05 0.77
C LEU A 15 5.21 -4.62 -0.52
N VAL A 16 4.46 -5.51 -1.15
CA VAL A 16 4.84 -6.14 -2.42
C VAL A 16 3.77 -5.83 -3.45
N GLY A 17 4.09 -4.93 -4.37
CA GLY A 17 3.32 -4.70 -5.59
C GLY A 17 3.61 -5.82 -6.60
N LEU A 18 2.58 -6.59 -6.92
CA LEU A 18 2.58 -7.57 -7.99
C LEU A 18 2.00 -6.95 -9.24
N ASP A 19 2.84 -6.87 -10.25
CA ASP A 19 2.47 -6.49 -11.59
C ASP A 19 2.67 -7.70 -12.52
N PRO A 20 1.61 -8.18 -13.21
CA PRO A 20 1.72 -9.29 -14.17
C PRO A 20 2.79 -9.08 -15.24
N PHE A 21 3.07 -7.83 -15.61
CA PHE A 21 4.05 -7.46 -16.63
C PHE A 21 5.44 -7.14 -16.05
N ASN A 22 5.56 -6.98 -14.72
CA ASN A 22 6.82 -6.72 -14.04
C ASN A 22 6.78 -7.13 -12.55
N PRO A 23 6.92 -8.43 -12.23
CA PRO A 23 6.72 -8.94 -10.87
C PRO A 23 7.82 -8.52 -9.87
N LEU A 24 8.95 -7.97 -10.35
CA LEU A 24 10.07 -7.54 -9.50
C LEU A 24 9.96 -6.08 -9.04
N ALA A 25 9.08 -5.27 -9.63
CA ALA A 25 9.13 -3.82 -9.49
C ALA A 25 8.55 -3.24 -8.19
N GLY A 26 7.90 -4.03 -7.35
CA GLY A 26 7.07 -3.50 -6.27
C GLY A 26 7.45 -3.86 -4.84
N VAL A 27 8.64 -4.42 -4.57
CA VAL A 27 9.01 -4.84 -3.20
C VAL A 27 9.57 -3.65 -2.42
N ILE A 28 8.80 -3.17 -1.45
CA ILE A 28 9.13 -2.06 -0.56
C ILE A 28 9.30 -2.62 0.85
N ILE A 29 10.54 -2.72 1.31
CA ILE A 29 10.87 -3.24 2.63
C ILE A 29 10.85 -2.08 3.62
N PHE A 30 10.14 -2.25 4.73
CA PHE A 30 10.11 -1.23 5.77
C PHE A 30 11.44 -1.18 6.51
N GLN A 31 11.97 0.04 6.70
CA GLN A 31 13.18 0.22 7.49
C GLN A 31 12.98 -0.26 8.93
N TYR A 32 11.85 0.16 9.51
CA TYR A 32 11.36 -0.22 10.82
C TYR A 32 9.96 -0.82 10.69
N ASN A 33 9.68 -1.86 11.48
CA ASN A 33 8.33 -2.41 11.55
C ASN A 33 7.41 -1.41 12.26
N PRO A 34 6.13 -1.30 11.85
CA PRO A 34 5.18 -0.43 12.53
C PRO A 34 5.05 -0.83 14.00
N GLU A 35 5.08 0.15 14.89
CA GLU A 35 4.91 -0.07 16.34
C GLU A 35 3.46 -0.47 16.67
N ALA A 36 2.51 0.15 15.98
CA ALA A 36 1.08 -0.11 16.14
C ALA A 36 0.40 -0.42 14.80
N LEU A 37 -0.52 -1.39 14.83
CA LEU A 37 -1.40 -1.73 13.71
C LEU A 37 -2.84 -1.69 14.21
N THR A 38 -3.62 -0.73 13.70
CA THR A 38 -5.06 -0.64 13.97
C THR A 38 -5.83 -1.40 12.91
N ARG A 39 -6.74 -2.27 13.33
CA ARG A 39 -7.61 -3.04 12.44
C ARG A 39 -9.08 -2.80 12.76
N THR A 40 -9.84 -2.42 11.75
CA THR A 40 -11.29 -2.21 11.81
C THR A 40 -12.00 -3.20 10.90
N LEU A 41 -13.04 -3.87 11.41
CA LEU A 41 -13.86 -4.83 10.67
C LEU A 41 -15.30 -4.32 10.60
N THR A 42 -15.77 -3.95 9.42
CA THR A 42 -17.13 -3.44 9.21
C THR A 42 -18.01 -4.54 8.61
N PRO A 43 -19.03 -5.04 9.34
CA PRO A 43 -19.94 -6.06 8.82
C PRO A 43 -20.77 -5.51 7.66
N GLN A 44 -20.93 -6.30 6.60
CA GLN A 44 -21.81 -5.98 5.49
C GLN A 44 -23.23 -6.44 5.85
N SER A 45 -24.06 -5.57 6.43
CA SER A 45 -25.45 -5.90 6.75
C SER A 45 -26.40 -5.57 5.60
N SER A 46 -27.39 -6.43 5.34
CA SER A 46 -28.38 -6.21 4.27
C SER A 46 -29.41 -5.12 4.57
N ALA A 47 -29.42 -4.58 5.80
CA ALA A 47 -30.44 -3.67 6.28
C ALA A 47 -30.08 -2.18 6.16
N GLY A 48 -28.90 -1.82 5.63
CA GLY A 48 -28.48 -0.42 5.56
C GLY A 48 -27.30 -0.14 4.64
N GLY A 49 -27.50 -0.23 3.32
CA GLY A 49 -26.45 0.09 2.35
C GLY A 49 -26.85 0.00 0.87
N SER A 50 -27.77 0.89 0.45
CA SER A 50 -27.99 1.43 -0.92
C SER A 50 -28.10 0.49 -2.13
N ALA A 51 -29.34 0.06 -2.45
CA ALA A 51 -30.02 0.26 -3.75
C ALA A 51 -31.40 -0.44 -3.76
N GLY A 52 -32.47 0.29 -3.42
CA GLY A 52 -33.82 0.00 -3.97
C GLY A 52 -34.72 -1.06 -3.32
N GLY A 53 -34.52 -1.49 -2.08
CA GLY A 53 -35.44 -2.44 -1.43
C GLY A 53 -35.69 -2.14 0.03
N ALA A 54 -36.93 -1.79 0.38
CA ALA A 54 -37.39 -1.78 1.76
C ALA A 54 -37.32 -3.22 2.31
N GLY A 55 -36.27 -3.52 3.09
CA GLY A 55 -36.07 -4.83 3.69
C GLY A 55 -37.25 -5.20 4.60
N ALA A 56 -37.79 -6.40 4.41
CA ALA A 56 -38.91 -6.88 5.20
C ALA A 56 -38.51 -7.00 6.69
N PRO A 57 -39.41 -6.72 7.64
CA PRO A 57 -39.14 -6.88 9.07
C PRO A 57 -38.81 -8.36 9.37
N GLY A 58 -37.52 -8.65 9.55
CA GLY A 58 -36.96 -10.00 9.67
C GLY A 58 -35.55 -10.15 9.08
N GLU A 59 -35.11 -9.23 8.23
CA GLU A 59 -33.80 -9.29 7.55
C GLU A 59 -32.70 -8.46 8.22
N ALA A 60 -32.97 -7.88 9.39
CA ALA A 60 -32.05 -6.96 10.10
C ALA A 60 -30.73 -7.61 10.55
N LEU A 61 -30.72 -8.92 10.77
CA LEU A 61 -29.55 -9.68 11.23
C LEU A 61 -28.81 -10.39 10.07
N ARG A 62 -29.27 -10.25 8.83
CA ARG A 62 -28.62 -10.90 7.69
C ARG A 62 -27.37 -10.14 7.28
N LEU A 63 -26.30 -10.91 7.08
CA LEU A 63 -25.05 -10.42 6.51
C LEU A 63 -25.05 -10.69 5.00
N ALA A 64 -24.70 -9.69 4.21
CA ALA A 64 -24.60 -9.78 2.76
C ALA A 64 -23.29 -10.44 2.30
N GLY A 65 -22.28 -10.52 3.18
CA GLY A 65 -20.97 -11.09 2.85
C GLY A 65 -19.97 -10.98 4.00
N PRO A 66 -18.69 -11.35 3.76
CA PRO A 66 -17.63 -11.15 4.74
C PRO A 66 -17.44 -9.67 5.08
N PRO A 67 -16.95 -9.34 6.29
CA PRO A 67 -16.74 -7.96 6.70
C PRO A 67 -15.64 -7.31 5.86
N GLN A 68 -15.75 -5.99 5.69
CA GLN A 68 -14.68 -5.18 5.12
C GLN A 68 -13.62 -4.92 6.19
N GLU A 69 -12.38 -5.30 5.92
CA GLU A 69 -11.23 -5.09 6.82
C GLU A 69 -10.43 -3.86 6.37
N THR A 70 -10.24 -2.92 7.29
CA THR A 70 -9.36 -1.74 7.08
C THR A 70 -8.21 -1.83 8.07
N LEU A 71 -6.98 -1.78 7.55
CA LEU A 71 -5.75 -1.73 8.35
C LEU A 71 -5.16 -0.32 8.26
N LYS A 72 -4.76 0.23 9.40
CA LYS A 72 -4.04 1.51 9.51
C LYS A 72 -2.78 1.31 10.35
N PHE A 73 -1.66 1.80 9.85
CA PHE A 73 -0.37 1.78 10.53
C PHE A 73 0.52 2.87 9.92
N ASP A 74 1.49 3.31 10.70
CA ASP A 74 2.46 4.31 10.29
C ASP A 74 3.83 3.65 10.07
N VAL A 75 4.54 4.08 9.03
CA VAL A 75 5.89 3.60 8.71
C VAL A 75 6.83 4.79 8.76
N VAL A 76 7.95 4.61 9.45
CA VAL A 76 9.00 5.62 9.56
C VAL A 76 10.11 5.30 8.55
N LEU A 77 10.50 6.32 7.78
CA LEU A 77 11.62 6.30 6.85
C LEU A 77 12.65 7.33 7.32
N ASP A 78 13.91 6.93 7.41
CA ASP A 78 15.00 7.75 7.94
C ASP A 78 16.31 7.48 7.18
N ALA A 79 16.93 8.55 6.68
CA ALA A 79 18.22 8.50 6.01
C ALA A 79 19.41 8.88 6.90
N THR A 80 19.22 9.27 8.17
CA THR A 80 20.28 9.80 9.04
C THR A 80 21.49 8.87 9.12
N ASP A 81 21.29 7.59 9.43
CA ASP A 81 22.37 6.59 9.48
C ASP A 81 23.07 6.39 8.13
N GLN A 82 22.33 6.52 7.01
CA GLN A 82 22.86 6.33 5.66
C GLN A 82 23.67 7.56 5.23
N LEU A 83 23.22 8.76 5.63
CA LEU A 83 23.91 10.03 5.45
C LEU A 83 25.20 10.09 6.26
N GLU A 84 25.18 9.65 7.52
CA GLU A 84 26.39 9.58 8.37
C GLU A 84 27.49 8.69 7.77
N LYS A 85 27.09 7.61 7.08
CA LYS A 85 28.02 6.69 6.41
C LYS A 85 28.42 7.13 5.00
N GLY A 86 27.79 8.17 4.46
CA GLY A 86 27.99 8.63 3.10
C GLY A 86 27.53 7.61 2.03
N GLU A 87 26.53 6.79 2.34
CA GLU A 87 26.02 5.78 1.40
C GLU A 87 25.19 6.42 0.28
N THR A 88 25.43 6.02 -0.96
CA THR A 88 24.55 6.35 -2.10
C THR A 88 23.40 5.35 -2.16
N PRO A 89 22.16 5.76 -2.46
CA PRO A 89 21.72 7.07 -2.96
C PRO A 89 21.31 8.10 -1.87
N ALA A 90 21.46 7.78 -0.58
CA ALA A 90 20.98 8.65 0.50
C ALA A 90 21.64 10.04 0.49
N THR A 91 22.92 10.13 0.15
CA THR A 91 23.65 11.41 0.03
C THR A 91 23.19 12.33 -1.09
N GLU A 92 22.56 11.80 -2.15
CA GLU A 92 22.13 12.60 -3.30
C GLU A 92 20.65 12.93 -3.26
N VAL A 93 19.82 11.95 -2.88
CA VAL A 93 18.36 12.03 -2.99
C VAL A 93 17.64 11.59 -1.70
N GLY A 94 18.37 11.31 -0.62
CA GLY A 94 17.79 10.94 0.68
C GLY A 94 16.87 9.73 0.59
N ILE A 95 15.70 9.85 1.22
CA ILE A 95 14.64 8.83 1.23
C ILE A 95 13.66 8.92 0.04
N LEU A 96 13.84 9.89 -0.86
CA LEU A 96 12.92 10.12 -1.98
C LEU A 96 12.67 8.88 -2.84
N PRO A 97 13.66 8.01 -3.15
CA PRO A 97 13.41 6.81 -3.92
C PRO A 97 12.43 5.84 -3.24
N GLN A 98 12.48 5.74 -1.91
CA GLN A 98 11.62 4.84 -1.14
C GLN A 98 10.19 5.39 -1.06
N LEU A 99 10.07 6.70 -0.89
CA LEU A 99 8.79 7.41 -0.90
C LEU A 99 8.12 7.33 -2.29
N ALA A 100 8.89 7.58 -3.36
CA ALA A 100 8.40 7.46 -4.73
C ALA A 100 7.91 6.05 -5.06
N GLN A 101 8.56 4.99 -4.54
CA GLN A 101 8.08 3.62 -4.71
C GLN A 101 6.70 3.41 -4.05
N LEU A 102 6.47 3.97 -2.87
CA LEU A 102 5.17 3.90 -2.19
C LEU A 102 4.10 4.66 -2.97
N GLU A 103 4.42 5.85 -3.48
CA GLU A 103 3.53 6.65 -4.32
C GLU A 103 3.16 5.93 -5.62
N MET A 104 4.13 5.27 -6.27
CA MET A 104 3.91 4.53 -7.51
C MET A 104 2.90 3.38 -7.37
N LEU A 105 2.60 2.91 -6.15
CA LEU A 105 1.53 1.93 -5.92
C LEU A 105 0.12 2.52 -6.08
N LEU A 106 -0.03 3.85 -5.98
CA LEU A 106 -1.29 4.56 -6.15
C LEU A 106 -1.50 5.04 -7.60
N TYR A 107 -0.41 5.26 -8.34
CA TYR A 107 -0.48 5.76 -9.71
C TYR A 107 -0.72 4.65 -10.74
N PRO A 108 -1.58 4.89 -11.74
CA PRO A 108 -1.69 3.98 -12.87
C PRO A 108 -0.41 4.03 -13.71
N LYS A 109 -0.11 2.93 -14.42
CA LYS A 109 1.06 2.89 -15.30
C LYS A 109 0.95 3.87 -16.45
N SER A 110 2.00 4.66 -16.67
CA SER A 110 2.07 5.65 -17.74
C SER A 110 1.84 5.03 -19.13
N ALA A 111 2.33 3.81 -19.38
CA ALA A 111 2.12 3.12 -20.65
C ALA A 111 0.63 2.89 -20.97
N LEU A 112 -0.18 2.56 -19.95
CA LEU A 112 -1.62 2.36 -20.10
C LEU A 112 -2.32 3.69 -20.36
N VAL A 113 -1.95 4.75 -19.62
CA VAL A 113 -2.49 6.11 -19.82
C VAL A 113 -2.20 6.61 -21.25
N ILE A 114 -0.97 6.45 -21.73
CA ILE A 114 -0.56 6.84 -23.09
C ILE A 114 -1.33 6.04 -24.16
N ALA A 115 -1.49 4.73 -23.97
CA ALA A 115 -2.26 3.89 -24.89
C ALA A 115 -3.73 4.32 -24.95
N ASN A 116 -4.34 4.59 -23.80
CA ASN A 116 -5.70 5.09 -23.69
C ASN A 116 -5.86 6.45 -24.39
N GLU A 117 -4.90 7.35 -24.23
CA GLU A 117 -4.92 8.65 -24.92
C GLU A 117 -4.83 8.49 -26.45
N ALA A 118 -4.00 7.57 -26.94
CA ALA A 118 -3.92 7.27 -28.37
C ALA A 118 -5.23 6.70 -28.92
N LEU A 119 -5.89 5.80 -28.17
CA LEU A 119 -7.18 5.22 -28.54
C LEU A 119 -8.30 6.28 -28.59
N LEU A 120 -8.32 7.20 -27.62
CA LEU A 120 -9.24 8.34 -27.61
C LEU A 120 -9.04 9.23 -28.84
N ARG A 121 -7.78 9.54 -29.19
CA ARG A 121 -7.47 10.32 -30.41
C ARG A 121 -7.86 9.58 -31.70
N ALA A 122 -7.88 8.25 -31.68
CA ALA A 122 -8.35 7.41 -32.78
C ALA A 122 -9.88 7.26 -32.84
N GLY A 123 -10.63 7.89 -31.92
CA GLY A 123 -12.10 7.88 -31.91
C GLY A 123 -12.73 6.67 -31.21
N VAL A 124 -11.97 5.91 -30.41
CA VAL A 124 -12.50 4.82 -29.59
C VAL A 124 -13.16 5.39 -28.34
N ILE A 125 -14.45 5.06 -28.13
CA ILE A 125 -15.27 5.63 -27.05
C ILE A 125 -15.15 4.82 -25.75
N GLU A 126 -14.83 3.54 -25.84
CA GLU A 126 -14.68 2.65 -24.68
C GLU A 126 -13.22 2.55 -24.27
N VAL A 127 -12.87 3.24 -23.18
CA VAL A 127 -11.55 3.19 -22.58
C VAL A 127 -11.65 2.47 -21.25
N VAL A 128 -10.88 1.38 -21.10
CA VAL A 128 -10.83 0.62 -19.85
C VAL A 128 -10.13 1.46 -18.79
N ALA A 129 -10.77 1.60 -17.63
CA ALA A 129 -10.17 2.27 -16.48
C ALA A 129 -8.91 1.51 -16.03
N PRO A 130 -7.80 2.19 -15.75
CA PRO A 130 -6.60 1.53 -15.27
C PRO A 130 -6.86 0.89 -13.90
N GLU A 131 -6.44 -0.36 -13.76
CA GLU A 131 -6.49 -1.08 -12.50
C GLU A 131 -5.27 -0.75 -11.64
N ALA A 132 -5.48 -0.63 -10.32
CA ALA A 132 -4.38 -0.49 -9.37
C ALA A 132 -3.59 -1.81 -9.29
N PRO A 133 -2.27 -1.76 -9.04
CA PRO A 133 -1.47 -2.97 -8.88
C PRO A 133 -1.97 -3.80 -7.68
N LEU A 134 -1.89 -5.12 -7.80
CA LEU A 134 -2.18 -6.02 -6.68
C LEU A 134 -1.09 -5.80 -5.62
N THR A 135 -1.46 -5.41 -4.41
CA THR A 135 -0.49 -5.17 -3.33
C THR A 135 -0.66 -6.20 -2.22
N ILE A 136 0.46 -6.70 -1.72
CA ILE A 136 0.51 -7.67 -0.63
C ILE A 136 1.25 -7.03 0.55
N LEU A 137 0.58 -6.99 1.70
CA LEU A 137 1.18 -6.59 2.97
C LEU A 137 1.78 -7.83 3.65
N VAL A 138 3.07 -7.76 3.93
CA VAL A 138 3.83 -8.79 4.65
C VAL A 138 4.27 -8.21 5.99
N LEU A 139 3.75 -8.75 7.09
CA LEU A 139 4.11 -8.40 8.46
C LEU A 139 4.62 -9.65 9.19
N GLY A 140 5.76 -10.16 8.71
CA GLY A 140 6.33 -11.44 9.15
C GLY A 140 5.67 -12.67 8.52
N ALA A 141 6.18 -13.85 8.85
CA ALA A 141 5.81 -15.11 8.19
C ALA A 141 4.33 -15.52 8.34
N SER A 142 3.66 -15.08 9.42
CA SER A 142 2.27 -15.48 9.73
C SER A 142 1.22 -14.49 9.22
N ARG A 143 1.62 -13.32 8.71
CA ARG A 143 0.69 -12.25 8.32
C ARG A 143 1.06 -11.73 6.93
N VAL A 144 0.57 -12.44 5.92
CA VAL A 144 0.67 -12.07 4.50
C VAL A 144 -0.75 -11.89 3.97
N LEU A 145 -1.12 -10.66 3.62
CA LEU A 145 -2.49 -10.29 3.27
C LEU A 145 -2.51 -9.52 1.96
N PRO A 146 -3.39 -9.87 1.00
CA PRO A 146 -3.67 -8.99 -0.13
C PRO A 146 -4.41 -7.76 0.40
N VAL A 147 -3.92 -6.57 0.04
CA VAL A 147 -4.47 -5.29 0.48
C VAL A 147 -4.72 -4.40 -0.73
N ARG A 148 -5.53 -3.36 -0.52
CA ARG A 148 -5.65 -2.24 -1.46
C ARG A 148 -5.39 -0.98 -0.66
N LEU A 149 -4.47 -0.15 -1.16
CA LEU A 149 -4.21 1.16 -0.57
C LEU A 149 -5.44 2.05 -0.79
N THR A 150 -6.03 2.51 0.32
CA THR A 150 -7.20 3.40 0.29
C THR A 150 -6.87 4.82 0.73
N GLU A 151 -5.85 4.97 1.57
CA GLU A 151 -5.42 6.23 2.16
C GLU A 151 -3.89 6.20 2.22
N PHE A 152 -3.26 7.31 1.86
CA PHE A 152 -1.82 7.49 1.94
C PHE A 152 -1.56 8.94 2.34
N SER A 153 -0.83 9.11 3.43
CA SER A 153 -0.51 10.41 4.02
C SER A 153 0.96 10.42 4.37
N ILE A 154 1.64 11.52 4.03
CA ILE A 154 3.06 11.72 4.31
C ILE A 154 3.18 12.89 5.27
N THR A 155 3.97 12.71 6.32
CA THR A 155 4.38 13.79 7.23
C THR A 155 5.89 13.85 7.18
N GLU A 156 6.42 14.91 6.57
CA GLU A 156 7.86 15.13 6.43
C GLU A 156 8.35 16.05 7.54
N GLU A 157 9.42 15.63 8.19
CA GLU A 157 10.07 16.31 9.30
C GLU A 157 11.58 16.28 9.11
N MET A 158 12.31 17.18 9.78
CA MET A 158 13.79 17.24 9.75
C MET A 158 14.39 17.38 8.35
N PHE A 159 13.99 18.45 7.64
CA PHE A 159 14.53 18.79 6.32
C PHE A 159 16.03 19.12 6.37
N ASP A 160 16.74 18.77 5.28
CA ASP A 160 18.12 19.22 5.06
C ASP A 160 18.15 20.76 4.96
N PRO A 161 19.09 21.45 5.64
CA PRO A 161 19.29 22.89 5.49
C PRO A 161 19.82 23.37 4.12
N ALA A 162 20.19 22.47 3.21
CA ALA A 162 20.74 22.80 1.89
C ALA A 162 19.69 23.07 0.80
#